data_AF-A0A2Z2HK52-F1
#
_entry.id   AF-A0A2Z2HK52-F1
#
_cell.length_a   1.000
_cell.length_b   1.000
_cell.length_c   1.000
_cell.angle_alpha   90.00
_cell.angle_beta   90.00
_cell.angle_gamma   90.00
#
_symmetry.space_group_name_H-M   'P 1'
#
loop_
_entity.id
_entity.type
_entity.pdbx_description
1 polymer ?
#
loop_
_entity_poly.entity_id
_entity_poly.type
_entity_poly.pdbx_seq_one_letter_code
_entity_poly.pdbx_strand_id
1 'polypeptide(L)'
;MTKPELEKKIFLHLTKVDFSTSDEMKNIFKCSEYDLMDIIKNNTKTNSEPLGFIIKNDETTPTRYSIEQTNYLTIHNQVENYLKGINGILSLFYRNLSSQSNLLKSDSDKILNLNNKGKTIFDNISLILDRIQQLSFLITYYKSMDKIPKNMISKADEDHEKCLNMYSKIIKKLKSILMKEKINQEVIELYLFKHQFVVNHLNSSI
;
A
#
# COMPACT_ATOMS: atom_id res chain seq x y z
N MET A 1 4.56 -6.12 -22.10
CA MET A 1 4.67 -5.19 -20.96
C MET A 1 4.00 -5.86 -19.79
N THR A 2 4.62 -5.85 -18.61
CA THR A 2 4.03 -6.49 -17.42
C THR A 2 2.90 -5.62 -16.85
N LYS A 3 1.96 -6.22 -16.10
CA LYS A 3 0.85 -5.49 -15.46
C LYS A 3 1.34 -4.33 -14.57
N PRO A 4 2.37 -4.49 -13.71
CA PRO A 4 2.89 -3.39 -12.89
C PRO A 4 3.52 -2.25 -13.71
N GLU A 5 4.19 -2.58 -14.82
CA GLU A 5 4.79 -1.55 -15.70
C GLU A 5 3.72 -0.73 -16.42
N LEU A 6 2.65 -1.38 -16.89
CA LEU A 6 1.52 -0.71 -17.52
C LEU A 6 0.79 0.19 -16.52
N GLU A 7 0.53 -0.30 -15.31
CA GLU A 7 -0.08 0.45 -14.23
C GLU A 7 0.71 1.73 -13.90
N LYS A 8 2.03 1.61 -13.72
CA LYS A 8 2.91 2.77 -13.48
C LYS A 8 2.84 3.81 -14.61
N LYS A 9 2.78 3.37 -15.87
CA LYS A 9 2.67 4.26 -17.03
C LYS A 9 1.33 4.98 -17.09
N ILE A 10 0.22 4.28 -16.82
CA ILE A 10 -1.12 4.87 -16.76
C ILE A 10 -1.16 5.98 -15.72
N PHE A 11 -0.73 5.69 -14.49
CA PHE A 11 -0.69 6.68 -13.42
C PHE A 11 0.18 7.88 -13.77
N LEU A 12 1.41 7.64 -14.25
CA LEU A 12 2.32 8.72 -14.63
C LEU A 12 1.74 9.61 -15.75
N HIS A 13 1.06 9.03 -16.73
CA HIS A 13 0.40 9.80 -17.79
C HIS A 13 -0.75 10.63 -17.24
N LEU A 14 -1.68 10.01 -16.51
CA LEU A 14 -2.86 10.70 -15.98
C LEU A 14 -2.49 11.78 -14.94
N THR A 15 -1.28 11.75 -14.37
CA THR A 15 -0.79 12.87 -13.52
C THR A 15 -0.33 14.10 -14.30
N LYS A 16 -0.08 13.97 -15.61
CA LYS A 16 0.46 15.01 -16.50
C LYS A 16 -0.61 15.67 -17.38
N VAL A 17 -1.80 15.08 -17.45
CA VAL A 17 -2.91 15.55 -18.27
C VAL A 17 -4.15 15.75 -17.39
N ASP A 18 -5.04 16.65 -17.79
CA ASP A 18 -6.30 16.86 -17.06
C ASP A 18 -7.21 15.62 -17.14
N PHE A 19 -7.20 14.94 -18.28
CA PHE A 19 -7.86 13.66 -18.51
C PHE A 19 -7.23 12.94 -19.71
N SER A 20 -7.56 11.66 -19.86
CA SER A 20 -7.30 10.90 -21.08
C SER A 20 -8.41 9.88 -21.34
N THR A 21 -8.56 9.46 -22.59
CA THR A 21 -9.53 8.43 -23.00
C THR A 21 -8.88 7.04 -23.06
N SER A 22 -9.68 5.97 -23.06
CA SER A 22 -9.15 4.61 -23.20
C SER A 22 -8.37 4.42 -24.50
N ASP A 23 -8.84 4.99 -25.61
CA ASP A 23 -8.19 4.87 -26.91
C ASP A 23 -6.87 5.65 -26.98
N GLU A 24 -6.81 6.85 -26.40
CA GLU A 24 -5.55 7.59 -26.25
C GLU A 24 -4.52 6.78 -25.46
N MET A 25 -4.90 6.26 -24.30
CA MET A 25 -4.03 5.46 -23.45
C MET A 25 -3.57 4.17 -24.15
N LYS A 26 -4.46 3.48 -24.88
CA LYS A 26 -4.12 2.31 -25.71
C LYS A 26 -3.07 2.67 -26.75
N ASN A 27 -3.24 3.79 -27.44
CA ASN A 27 -2.31 4.24 -28.48
C ASN A 27 -0.94 4.64 -27.91
N ILE A 28 -0.92 5.33 -26.77
CA ILE A 28 0.33 5.77 -26.11
C ILE A 28 1.11 4.58 -25.56
N PHE A 29 0.43 3.66 -24.87
CA PHE A 29 1.10 2.55 -24.17
C PHE A 29 1.26 1.30 -25.03
N LYS A 30 0.59 1.23 -26.19
CA LYS A 30 0.55 0.07 -27.08
C LYS A 30 0.14 -1.20 -26.31
N CYS A 31 -0.98 -1.13 -25.60
CA CYS A 31 -1.50 -2.20 -24.75
C CYS A 31 -2.89 -2.70 -25.19
N SER A 32 -3.31 -3.85 -24.68
CA SER A 32 -4.65 -4.38 -24.95
C SER A 32 -5.70 -3.59 -24.16
N GLU A 33 -6.91 -3.51 -24.70
CA GLU A 33 -8.02 -2.86 -24.01
C GLU A 33 -8.41 -3.60 -22.72
N TYR A 34 -8.31 -4.93 -22.72
CA TYR A 34 -8.58 -5.74 -21.55
C TYR A 34 -7.63 -5.38 -20.39
N ASP A 35 -6.33 -5.36 -20.64
CA ASP A 35 -5.33 -5.07 -19.60
C ASP A 35 -5.46 -3.63 -19.07
N LEU A 36 -5.70 -2.67 -19.97
CA LEU A 36 -5.93 -1.28 -19.58
C LEU A 36 -7.18 -1.16 -18.71
N MET A 37 -8.30 -1.73 -19.14
CA MET A 37 -9.57 -1.58 -18.44
C MET A 37 -9.61 -2.35 -17.12
N ASP A 38 -8.89 -3.47 -17.00
CA ASP A 38 -8.71 -4.15 -15.72
C ASP A 38 -7.98 -3.27 -14.70
N ILE A 39 -6.88 -2.64 -15.10
CA ILE A 39 -6.12 -1.71 -14.23
C ILE A 39 -6.97 -0.49 -13.88
N ILE A 40 -7.63 0.11 -14.87
CA ILE A 40 -8.50 1.29 -14.67
C ILE A 40 -9.60 0.95 -13.67
N LYS A 41 -10.34 -0.15 -13.87
CA LYS A 41 -11.47 -0.54 -13.00
C LYS A 41 -11.02 -0.80 -11.56
N ASN A 42 -9.94 -1.55 -11.37
CA ASN A 42 -9.42 -1.87 -10.04
C ASN A 42 -8.92 -0.64 -9.28
N ASN A 43 -8.60 0.44 -10.00
CA ASN A 43 -8.11 1.69 -9.42
C ASN A 43 -9.13 2.85 -9.54
N THR A 44 -10.34 2.60 -10.06
CA THR A 44 -11.37 3.63 -10.21
C THR A 44 -12.05 3.85 -8.86
N LYS A 45 -12.20 5.11 -8.48
CA LYS A 45 -12.95 5.48 -7.28
C LYS A 45 -14.43 5.20 -7.48
N THR A 46 -15.01 4.46 -6.55
CA THR A 46 -16.46 4.16 -6.52
C THR A 46 -16.98 4.31 -5.10
N ASN A 47 -18.30 4.21 -4.91
CA ASN A 47 -18.89 4.21 -3.58
C ASN A 47 -18.43 3.01 -2.73
N SER A 48 -18.17 1.86 -3.37
CA SER A 48 -17.64 0.66 -2.70
C SER A 48 -16.11 0.69 -2.55
N GLU A 49 -15.41 1.39 -3.45
CA GLU A 49 -13.96 1.57 -3.43
C GLU A 49 -13.62 3.07 -3.35
N PRO A 50 -13.84 3.72 -2.19
CA PRO A 50 -13.63 5.16 -2.02
C PRO A 50 -12.15 5.56 -2.08
N LEU A 51 -11.24 4.58 -2.14
CA LEU A 51 -9.79 4.75 -2.16
C LEU A 51 -9.20 4.63 -3.57
N GLY A 52 -10.02 4.48 -4.61
CA GLY A 52 -9.55 4.49 -5.99
C GLY A 52 -8.88 5.83 -6.35
N PHE A 53 -7.85 5.76 -7.19
CA PHE A 53 -7.03 6.90 -7.61
C PHE A 53 -7.46 7.51 -8.94
N ILE A 54 -8.32 6.81 -9.69
CA ILE A 54 -8.80 7.23 -11.00
C ILE A 54 -10.26 7.68 -10.87
N ILE A 55 -10.56 8.88 -11.36
CA ILE A 55 -11.93 9.34 -11.55
C ILE A 55 -12.34 8.98 -12.98
N LYS A 56 -13.47 8.28 -13.09
CA LYS A 56 -14.15 8.04 -14.35
C LYS A 56 -15.27 9.08 -14.52
N ASN A 57 -15.24 9.83 -15.62
CA ASN A 57 -16.35 10.67 -16.06
C ASN A 57 -16.99 10.02 -17.29
N ASP A 58 -18.13 9.35 -17.08
CA ASP A 58 -18.93 8.70 -18.11
C ASP A 58 -20.11 9.54 -18.61
N GLU A 59 -20.24 10.79 -18.15
CA GLU A 59 -21.16 11.78 -18.73
C GLU A 59 -20.62 12.34 -20.06
N THR A 60 -19.32 12.14 -20.34
CA THR A 60 -18.66 12.56 -21.57
C THR A 60 -18.46 11.40 -22.55
N THR A 61 -18.60 11.66 -23.84
CA THR A 61 -18.28 10.72 -24.92
C THR A 61 -17.12 11.24 -25.77
N PRO A 62 -15.99 10.53 -25.89
CA PRO A 62 -15.66 9.28 -25.17
C PRO A 62 -15.43 9.50 -23.67
N THR A 63 -15.63 8.44 -22.87
CA THR A 63 -15.40 8.43 -21.42
C THR A 63 -14.02 8.95 -21.08
N ARG A 64 -13.95 9.86 -20.11
CA ARG A 64 -12.71 10.49 -19.67
C ARG A 64 -12.25 9.90 -18.35
N TYR A 65 -10.96 9.64 -18.24
CA TYR A 65 -10.29 9.17 -17.03
C TYR A 65 -9.29 10.22 -16.59
N SER A 66 -9.28 10.55 -15.31
CA SER A 66 -8.32 11.47 -14.71
C SER A 66 -7.81 10.92 -13.39
N ILE A 67 -6.69 11.44 -12.91
CA ILE A 67 -6.30 11.20 -11.51
C ILE A 67 -7.26 11.98 -10.62
N GLU A 68 -7.79 11.32 -9.59
CA GLU A 68 -8.38 12.05 -8.49
C GLU A 68 -7.32 13.03 -7.99
N GLN A 69 -7.60 14.32 -8.13
CA GLN A 69 -6.83 15.36 -7.45
C GLN A 69 -7.11 15.22 -5.96
N THR A 70 -6.54 14.19 -5.35
CA THR A 70 -6.59 13.96 -3.91
C THR A 70 -5.76 15.08 -3.31
N ASN A 71 -6.40 16.22 -3.04
CA ASN A 71 -5.71 17.32 -2.38
C ASN A 71 -5.07 16.79 -1.08
N TYR A 72 -3.98 17.44 -0.67
CA TYR A 72 -3.24 16.97 0.50
C TYR A 72 -4.15 16.87 1.76
N LEU A 73 -5.19 17.68 1.88
CA LEU A 73 -6.17 17.58 2.97
C LEU A 73 -6.88 16.20 3.00
N THR A 74 -7.23 15.65 1.84
CA THR A 74 -7.79 14.29 1.76
C THR A 74 -6.76 13.24 2.16
N ILE A 75 -5.50 13.39 1.73
CA ILE A 75 -4.40 12.48 2.14
C ILE A 75 -4.22 12.53 3.67
N HIS A 76 -4.17 13.74 4.24
CA HIS A 76 -4.08 13.96 5.68
C HIS A 76 -5.20 13.24 6.44
N ASN A 77 -6.45 13.43 6.01
CA ASN A 77 -7.59 12.75 6.62
C ASN A 77 -7.50 11.22 6.51
N GLN A 78 -6.97 10.70 5.39
CA GLN A 78 -6.75 9.26 5.22
C GLN A 78 -5.67 8.74 6.18
N VAL A 79 -4.57 9.47 6.36
CA VAL A 79 -3.51 9.11 7.33
C VAL A 79 -4.10 9.01 8.73
N GLU A 80 -4.78 10.05 9.20
CA GLU A 80 -5.39 10.09 10.53
C GLU A 80 -6.37 8.93 10.75
N ASN A 81 -7.33 8.77 9.84
CA ASN A 81 -8.38 7.75 9.98
C ASN A 81 -7.82 6.33 9.87
N TYR A 82 -6.93 6.08 8.91
CA TYR A 82 -6.38 4.75 8.69
C TYR A 82 -5.48 4.33 9.85
N LEU A 83 -4.51 5.17 10.25
CA LEU A 83 -3.57 4.84 11.32
C LEU A 83 -4.29 4.66 12.67
N LYS A 84 -5.37 5.41 12.92
CA LYS A 84 -6.21 5.23 14.10
C LYS A 84 -6.97 3.89 14.05
N GLY A 85 -7.58 3.57 12.91
CA GLY A 85 -8.41 2.38 12.73
C GLY A 85 -7.65 1.05 12.80
N ILE A 86 -6.42 1.00 12.28
CA ILE A 86 -5.66 -0.27 12.23
C ILE A 86 -5.18 -0.77 13.58
N ASN A 87 -5.12 0.07 14.63
CA ASN A 87 -4.62 -0.34 15.95
C ASN A 87 -5.44 -1.50 16.54
N GLY A 88 -6.77 -1.47 16.41
CA GLY A 88 -7.64 -2.54 16.89
C GLY A 88 -7.39 -3.85 16.14
N ILE A 89 -7.30 -3.77 14.81
CA ILE A 89 -7.04 -4.94 13.94
C ILE A 89 -5.68 -5.56 14.27
N LEU A 90 -4.63 -4.74 14.35
CA LEU A 90 -3.28 -5.19 14.70
C LEU A 90 -3.22 -5.84 16.07
N SER A 91 -3.96 -5.30 17.06
CA SER A 91 -4.01 -5.90 18.41
C SER A 91 -4.55 -7.33 18.39
N LEU A 92 -5.57 -7.60 17.55
CA LEU A 92 -6.14 -8.93 17.37
C LEU A 92 -5.14 -9.87 16.70
N PHE A 93 -4.45 -9.41 15.65
CA PHE A 93 -3.41 -10.19 14.99
C PHE A 93 -2.26 -10.53 15.94
N TYR A 94 -1.74 -9.55 16.68
CA TYR A 94 -0.66 -9.78 17.64
C TYR A 94 -1.06 -10.75 18.75
N ARG A 95 -2.29 -10.66 19.27
CA ARG A 95 -2.80 -11.60 20.26
C ARG A 95 -2.84 -13.02 19.70
N ASN A 96 -3.39 -13.19 18.49
CA ASN A 96 -3.44 -14.49 17.83
C ASN A 96 -2.05 -15.07 17.55
N LEU A 97 -1.09 -14.22 17.14
CA LEU A 97 0.29 -14.64 16.93
C LEU A 97 0.98 -15.03 18.24
N SER A 98 0.69 -14.33 19.34
CA SER A 98 1.32 -14.59 20.65
C SER A 98 0.74 -15.82 21.36
N SER A 99 -0.52 -16.16 21.12
CA SER A 99 -1.22 -17.26 21.80
C SER A 99 -1.13 -18.60 21.08
N GLN A 100 -0.69 -18.64 19.82
CA GLN A 100 -0.67 -19.86 19.02
C GLN A 100 0.76 -20.36 18.80
N SER A 101 1.15 -21.41 19.52
CA SER A 101 2.43 -22.12 19.34
C SER A 101 2.53 -22.87 18.00
N ASN A 102 1.39 -23.27 17.41
CA ASN A 102 1.34 -24.10 16.19
C ASN A 102 1.00 -23.30 14.92
N LEU A 103 1.60 -22.12 14.74
CA LEU A 103 1.47 -21.35 13.48
C LEU A 103 2.21 -22.00 12.31
N LEU A 104 3.01 -23.02 12.59
CA LEU A 104 3.88 -23.68 11.63
C LEU A 104 3.43 -25.14 11.47
N LYS A 105 3.44 -25.61 10.23
CA LYS A 105 3.28 -27.03 9.91
C LYS A 105 4.62 -27.58 9.45
N SER A 106 4.95 -28.78 9.93
CA SER A 106 5.97 -29.63 9.34
C SER A 106 5.28 -30.44 8.24
N ASP A 107 5.47 -30.05 6.99
CA ASP A 107 5.22 -30.99 5.90
C ASP A 107 6.38 -32.00 5.91
N SER A 108 6.05 -33.28 5.74
CA SER A 108 7.05 -34.36 5.65
C SER A 108 8.13 -33.96 4.64
N ASP A 109 9.36 -33.87 5.14
CA ASP A 109 10.59 -33.35 4.52
C ASP A 109 10.87 -31.82 4.64
N LYS A 110 11.42 -31.48 5.82
CA LYS A 110 12.41 -30.42 6.13
C LYS A 110 12.05 -28.94 5.99
N ILE A 111 10.98 -28.53 5.31
CA ILE A 111 10.64 -27.09 5.21
C ILE A 111 9.50 -26.74 6.17
N LEU A 112 9.81 -26.02 7.24
CA LEU A 112 8.81 -25.43 8.12
C LEU A 112 8.08 -24.31 7.36
N ASN A 113 6.75 -24.35 7.28
CA ASN A 113 5.95 -23.32 6.62
C ASN A 113 4.81 -22.84 7.54
N LEU A 114 4.35 -21.61 7.33
CA LEU A 114 3.14 -21.12 8.00
C LEU A 114 1.94 -21.98 7.62
N ASN A 115 1.13 -22.32 8.61
CA ASN A 115 -0.19 -22.89 8.37
C ASN A 115 -1.10 -21.83 7.72
N ASN A 116 -2.25 -22.24 7.17
CA ASN A 116 -3.14 -21.31 6.45
C ASN A 116 -3.55 -20.10 7.29
N LYS A 117 -3.80 -20.29 8.60
CA LYS A 117 -4.17 -19.20 9.50
C LYS A 117 -3.02 -18.21 9.71
N GLY A 118 -1.80 -18.72 9.85
CA GLY A 118 -0.58 -17.91 9.94
C GLY A 118 -0.38 -17.10 8.67
N LYS A 119 -0.47 -17.74 7.50
CA LYS A 119 -0.39 -17.06 6.19
C LYS A 119 -1.41 -15.92 6.09
N THR A 120 -2.68 -16.19 6.37
CA THR A 120 -3.74 -15.17 6.34
C THR A 120 -3.47 -14.00 7.29
N ILE A 121 -2.97 -14.25 8.50
CA ILE A 121 -2.62 -13.17 9.44
C ILE A 121 -1.47 -12.31 8.88
N PHE A 122 -0.42 -12.94 8.35
CA PHE A 122 0.72 -12.24 7.77
C PHE A 122 0.36 -11.49 6.47
N ASP A 123 -0.48 -12.06 5.62
CA ASP A 123 -0.98 -11.40 4.41
C ASP A 123 -1.77 -10.14 4.77
N ASN A 124 -2.66 -10.22 5.77
CA ASN A 124 -3.41 -9.06 6.24
C ASN A 124 -2.51 -7.98 6.87
N ILE A 125 -1.49 -8.36 7.62
CA ILE A 125 -0.50 -7.42 8.14
C ILE A 125 0.31 -6.79 6.99
N SER A 126 0.65 -7.57 5.97
CA SER A 126 1.36 -7.10 4.78
C SER A 126 0.54 -6.05 4.03
N LEU A 127 -0.77 -6.28 3.85
CA LEU A 127 -1.69 -5.29 3.27
C LEU A 127 -1.75 -4.00 4.09
N ILE A 128 -1.72 -4.09 5.42
CA ILE A 128 -1.66 -2.92 6.30
C ILE A 128 -0.37 -2.13 6.08
N LEU A 129 0.77 -2.82 6.08
CA LEU A 129 2.08 -2.21 5.85
C LEU A 129 2.16 -1.55 4.47
N ASP A 130 1.69 -2.24 3.42
CA ASP A 130 1.62 -1.72 2.05
C ASP A 130 0.80 -0.42 2.00
N ARG A 131 -0.35 -0.37 2.68
CA ARG A 131 -1.17 0.84 2.71
C ARG A 131 -0.50 1.99 3.44
N ILE A 132 0.18 1.74 4.56
CA ILE A 132 0.95 2.77 5.28
C ILE A 132 2.07 3.33 4.38
N GLN A 133 2.79 2.46 3.68
CA GLN A 133 3.84 2.85 2.74
C GLN A 133 3.28 3.68 1.57
N GLN A 134 2.15 3.28 1.00
CA GLN A 134 1.47 4.04 -0.05
C GLN A 134 1.10 5.46 0.42
N LEU A 135 0.54 5.60 1.62
CA LEU A 135 0.22 6.92 2.19
C LEU A 135 1.47 7.79 2.37
N SER A 136 2.54 7.22 2.94
CA SER A 136 3.83 7.90 3.10
C SER A 136 4.42 8.36 1.76
N PHE A 137 4.34 7.52 0.73
CA PHE A 137 4.78 7.83 -0.62
C PHE A 137 3.95 8.97 -1.23
N LEU A 138 2.62 8.94 -1.10
CA LEU A 138 1.74 9.97 -1.63
C LEU A 138 2.06 11.34 -1.03
N ILE A 139 2.31 11.41 0.28
CA ILE A 139 2.71 12.67 0.94
C ILE A 139 4.00 13.21 0.31
N THR A 140 5.01 12.36 0.17
CA THR A 140 6.32 12.73 -0.41
C THR A 140 6.17 13.18 -1.86
N TYR A 141 5.36 12.46 -2.64
CA TYR A 141 5.09 12.76 -4.04
C TYR A 141 4.35 14.10 -4.20
N TYR A 142 3.35 14.38 -3.36
CA TYR A 142 2.66 15.66 -3.41
C TYR A 142 3.58 16.82 -2.98
N LYS A 143 4.48 16.57 -2.03
CA LYS A 143 5.49 17.55 -1.62
C LYS A 143 6.47 17.85 -2.76
N SER A 144 6.98 16.84 -3.47
CA SER A 144 7.93 17.03 -4.57
C SER A 144 7.34 17.70 -5.81
N MET A 145 6.01 17.66 -5.96
CA MET A 145 5.27 18.30 -7.04
C MET A 145 4.73 19.69 -6.66
N ASP A 146 5.10 20.24 -5.49
CA ASP A 146 4.56 21.48 -4.94
C ASP A 146 3.02 21.51 -4.86
N LYS A 147 2.40 20.33 -4.67
CA LYS A 147 0.94 20.16 -4.58
C LYS A 147 0.40 20.22 -3.15
N ILE A 148 1.27 20.49 -2.17
CA ILE A 148 0.87 20.69 -0.76
C ILE A 148 0.68 22.19 -0.51
N PRO A 149 -0.48 22.62 0.04
CA PRO A 149 -0.67 24.01 0.43
C PRO A 149 0.44 24.49 1.37
N LYS A 150 0.95 25.71 1.16
CA LYS A 150 2.09 26.25 1.93
C LYS A 150 1.88 26.21 3.46
N ASN A 151 0.65 26.47 3.92
CA ASN A 151 0.27 26.41 5.32
C ASN A 151 0.16 24.98 5.89
N MET A 152 0.30 23.95 5.06
CA MET A 152 0.17 22.54 5.41
C MET A 152 1.46 21.74 5.24
N ILE A 153 2.57 22.36 4.82
CA ILE A 153 3.86 21.67 4.63
C ILE A 153 4.33 21.00 5.93
N SER A 154 4.25 21.71 7.07
CA SER A 154 4.58 21.13 8.38
C SER A 154 3.70 19.92 8.72
N LYS A 155 2.41 19.97 8.31
CA LYS A 155 1.47 18.87 8.52
C LYS A 155 1.85 17.65 7.69
N ALA A 156 2.31 17.88 6.46
CA ALA A 156 2.75 16.83 5.56
C ALA A 156 3.97 16.09 6.13
N ASP A 157 4.91 16.85 6.71
CA ASP A 157 6.08 16.28 7.36
C ASP A 157 5.67 15.44 8.59
N GLU A 158 4.77 15.95 9.43
CA GLU A 158 4.19 15.20 10.55
C GLU A 158 3.49 13.91 10.09
N ASP A 159 2.68 13.96 9.04
CA ASP A 159 1.93 12.81 8.55
C ASP A 159 2.85 11.74 7.95
N HIS A 160 3.87 12.17 7.21
CA HIS A 160 4.91 11.27 6.69
C HIS A 160 5.61 10.56 7.86
N GLU A 161 6.02 11.32 8.88
CA GLU A 161 6.66 10.78 10.07
C GLU A 161 5.74 9.80 10.82
N LYS A 162 4.45 10.11 10.98
CA LYS A 162 3.46 9.18 11.58
C LYS A 162 3.38 7.87 10.82
N CYS A 163 3.35 7.91 9.49
CA CYS A 163 3.36 6.70 8.68
C CYS A 163 4.63 5.87 8.93
N LEU A 164 5.80 6.50 8.89
CA LEU A 164 7.08 5.80 9.13
C LEU A 164 7.15 5.21 10.54
N ASN A 165 6.75 5.98 11.54
CA ASN A 165 6.72 5.57 12.94
C ASN A 165 5.76 4.39 13.15
N MET A 166 4.56 4.43 12.56
CA MET A 166 3.63 3.30 12.64
C MET A 166 4.18 2.06 11.94
N TYR A 167 4.72 2.22 10.73
CA TYR A 167 5.31 1.12 9.96
C TYR A 167 6.45 0.45 10.76
N SER A 168 7.38 1.24 11.28
CA SER A 168 8.49 0.78 12.12
C SER A 168 8.00 0.09 13.40
N LYS A 169 6.97 0.65 14.05
CA LYS A 169 6.36 0.07 15.25
C LYS A 169 5.76 -1.32 14.99
N ILE A 170 5.06 -1.50 13.86
CA ILE A 170 4.49 -2.80 13.46
C ILE A 170 5.61 -3.84 13.29
N ILE A 171 6.64 -3.50 12.51
CA ILE A 171 7.76 -4.41 12.25
C ILE A 171 8.49 -4.80 13.55
N LYS A 172 8.79 -3.81 14.42
CA LYS A 172 9.42 -4.07 15.73
C LYS A 172 8.55 -4.99 16.59
N LYS A 173 7.23 -4.78 16.60
CA LYS A 173 6.31 -5.60 17.39
C LYS A 173 6.27 -7.04 16.88
N LEU A 174 6.18 -7.24 15.56
CA LEU A 174 6.24 -8.56 14.95
C LEU A 174 7.53 -9.29 15.33
N LYS A 175 8.70 -8.64 15.15
CA LYS A 175 9.99 -9.22 15.57
C LYS A 175 9.99 -9.65 17.04
N SER A 176 9.45 -8.82 17.94
CA SER A 176 9.42 -9.12 19.38
C SER A 176 8.55 -10.33 19.75
N ILE A 177 7.42 -10.54 19.05
CA ILE A 177 6.51 -11.66 19.31
C ILE A 177 7.15 -13.00 18.89
N LEU A 178 8.03 -12.96 17.90
CA LEU A 178 8.49 -14.13 17.16
C LEU A 178 9.84 -14.69 17.63
N MET A 179 10.55 -14.00 18.53
CA MET A 179 11.85 -14.44 19.06
C MET A 179 11.79 -15.62 20.06
N LYS A 180 10.70 -16.39 20.11
CA LYS A 180 10.57 -17.52 21.04
C LYS A 180 11.22 -18.82 20.53
N GLU A 181 11.37 -19.02 19.22
CA GLU A 181 12.07 -20.18 18.63
C GLU A 181 12.78 -19.78 17.32
N LYS A 182 14.05 -20.20 17.16
CA LYS A 182 14.96 -19.76 16.08
C LYS A 182 14.45 -20.10 14.66
N ILE A 183 13.73 -21.21 14.51
CA ILE A 183 13.20 -21.69 13.22
C ILE A 183 11.99 -20.84 12.77
N ASN A 184 11.27 -20.23 13.72
CA ASN A 184 10.09 -19.39 13.43
C ASN A 184 10.51 -18.03 12.86
N GLN A 185 11.76 -17.61 13.12
CA GLN A 185 12.30 -16.35 12.62
C GLN A 185 12.53 -16.39 11.10
N GLU A 186 13.13 -17.44 10.55
CA GLU A 186 13.52 -17.47 9.12
C GLU A 186 12.31 -17.43 8.17
N VAL A 187 11.27 -18.24 8.43
CA VAL A 187 10.05 -18.29 7.61
C VAL A 187 9.32 -16.96 7.60
N ILE A 188 9.34 -16.26 8.74
CA ILE A 188 8.63 -14.99 8.90
C ILE A 188 9.48 -13.82 8.40
N GLU A 189 10.79 -13.87 8.56
CA GLU A 189 11.70 -12.92 7.91
C GLU A 189 11.58 -12.98 6.39
N LEU A 190 11.41 -14.16 5.80
CA LEU A 190 11.07 -14.32 4.39
C LEU A 190 9.75 -13.63 4.03
N TYR A 191 8.70 -13.83 4.83
CA TYR A 191 7.38 -13.20 4.61
C TYR A 191 7.41 -11.67 4.78
N LEU A 192 8.23 -11.17 5.70
CA LEU A 192 8.40 -9.75 5.99
C LEU A 192 9.56 -9.12 5.19
N PHE A 193 10.26 -9.88 4.35
CA PHE A 193 11.50 -9.46 3.71
C PHE A 193 11.33 -8.17 2.89
N LYS A 194 10.24 -8.11 2.10
CA LYS A 194 9.84 -6.90 1.35
C LYS A 194 9.76 -5.68 2.27
N HIS A 195 9.17 -5.84 3.45
CA HIS A 195 8.95 -4.76 4.41
C HIS A 195 10.22 -4.43 5.21
N GLN A 196 11.08 -5.43 5.44
CA GLN A 196 12.38 -5.26 6.07
C GLN A 196 13.30 -4.40 5.19
N PHE A 197 13.26 -4.62 3.88
CA PHE A 197 13.97 -3.80 2.91
C PHE A 197 13.50 -2.34 2.98
N VAL A 198 12.18 -2.11 3.04
CA VAL A 198 11.61 -0.76 3.20
C VAL A 198 12.09 -0.10 4.50
N VAL A 199 12.03 -0.77 5.66
CA VAL A 199 12.56 -0.21 6.93
C VAL A 199 14.04 0.18 6.82
N ASN A 200 14.85 -0.66 6.19
CA ASN A 200 16.29 -0.40 6.08
C ASN A 200 16.59 0.85 5.22
N HIS A 201 15.77 1.15 4.22
CA HIS A 201 15.90 2.34 3.38
C HIS A 201 15.24 3.58 3.99
N LEU A 202 14.26 3.39 4.88
CA LEU A 202 13.68 4.47 5.68
C LEU A 202 14.67 4.96 6.75
N ASN A 203 15.37 4.05 7.43
CA ASN A 203 16.37 4.40 8.46
C ASN A 203 17.65 5.01 7.89
N SER A 204 17.98 4.78 6.61
CA SER A 204 19.14 5.42 5.96
C SER A 204 18.85 6.85 5.49
N SER A 205 17.62 7.31 5.62
CA SER A 205 17.13 8.61 5.12
C SER A 205 16.77 9.58 6.26
N ILE A 206 17.06 9.20 7.52
CA ILE A 206 17.01 10.04 8.73
C ILE A 206 18.46 10.27 9.17
#